data_AF-A0A1J6WK99-F1
#
_entry.id   AF-A0A1J6WK99-F1
#
_cell.length_a   1.000
_cell.length_b   1.000
_cell.length_c   1.000
_cell.angle_alpha   90.00
_cell.angle_beta   90.00
_cell.angle_gamma   90.00
#
_symmetry.space_group_name_H-M   'P 1'
#
loop_
_entity.id
_entity.type
_entity.pdbx_description
1 polymer ?
#
loop_
_entity_poly.entity_id
_entity_poly.type
_entity_poly.pdbx_seq_one_letter_code
_entity_poly.pdbx_strand_id
1 'polypeptide(L)' 'MKTGTKIALFIALFVLVGFPVIFTFVSMMTGNWKYLLYSLPGCFTAGFTGLIVTLKHIRDERKTAER' A
#
# COMPACT_ATOMS: atom_id res chain seq x y z
N MET A 1 5.35 9.68 16.82
CA MET A 1 5.27 9.55 15.34
C MET A 1 4.69 10.84 14.81
N LYS A 2 5.39 11.54 13.90
CA LYS A 2 4.84 12.73 13.26
C LYS A 2 3.55 12.38 12.51
N THR A 3 2.62 13.33 12.46
CA THR A 3 1.29 13.16 11.83
C THR A 3 1.41 12.70 10.38
N GLY A 4 2.40 13.20 9.63
CA GLY A 4 2.67 12.80 8.24
C GLY A 4 2.98 11.30 8.08
N THR A 5 3.72 10.72 9.02
CA THR A 5 4.10 9.30 8.98
C THR A 5 2.92 8.37 9.29
N LYS A 6 2.00 8.79 10.17
CA LYS A 6 0.74 8.07 10.41
C LYS A 6 -0.17 8.08 9.18
N ILE A 7 -0.29 9.23 8.51
CA ILE A 7 -1.08 9.38 7.28
C ILE A 7 -0.49 8.52 6.15
N ALA A 8 0.84 8.54 5.96
CA ALA A 8 1.51 7.71 4.97
C ALA A 8 1.26 6.21 5.20
N LEU A 9 1.32 5.75 6.46
CA LEU A 9 1.00 4.36 6.81
C LEU A 9 -0.45 4.02 6.50
N PHE A 10 -1.39 4.92 6.83
CA PHE A 10 -2.81 4.72 6.56
C PHE A 10 -3.10 4.65 5.06
N ILE A 11 -2.51 5.56 4.26
CA ILE A 11 -2.62 5.55 2.79
C ILE A 11 -2.01 4.27 2.21
N ALA A 12 -0.83 3.86 2.67
CA ALA A 12 -0.19 2.63 2.21
C ALA A 12 -1.07 1.40 2.50
N LEU A 13 -1.65 1.32 3.69
CA LEU A 13 -2.55 0.23 4.08
C LEU A 13 -3.88 0.27 3.30
N PHE A 14 -4.42 1.48 3.11
CA PHE A 14 -5.63 1.70 2.32
C PHE A 14 -5.42 1.34 0.85
N VAL A 15 -4.28 1.65 0.26
CA VAL A 15 -3.94 1.23 -1.11
C VAL A 15 -3.75 -0.29 -1.15
N LEU A 16 -3.06 -0.88 -0.19
CA LEU A 16 -2.80 -2.32 -0.14
C LEU A 16 -4.08 -3.15 -0.05
N VAL A 17 -5.13 -2.65 0.61
CA VAL A 17 -6.40 -3.37 0.79
C VAL A 17 -7.49 -2.88 -0.18
N GLY A 18 -7.59 -1.57 -0.38
CA GLY A 18 -8.62 -0.93 -1.20
C GLY A 18 -8.46 -1.20 -2.69
N PHE A 19 -7.24 -1.17 -3.23
CA PHE A 19 -7.03 -1.53 -4.64
C PHE A 19 -7.45 -2.96 -4.97
N PRO A 20 -7.04 -4.00 -4.20
CA PRO A 20 -7.53 -5.35 -4.45
C PRO A 20 -9.05 -5.46 -4.37
N VAL A 21 -9.70 -4.81 -3.39
CA VAL A 21 -11.17 -4.82 -3.27
C VAL A 21 -11.86 -4.21 -4.50
N ILE A 22 -11.36 -3.07 -4.99
CA ILE A 22 -11.88 -2.42 -6.20
C ILE A 22 -11.63 -3.32 -7.42
N PHE A 23 -10.43 -3.88 -7.55
CA PHE A 23 -10.09 -4.80 -8.64
C PHE A 23 -10.95 -6.06 -8.63
N THR A 24 -11.28 -6.59 -7.45
CA THR A 24 -12.20 -7.73 -7.31
C THR A 24 -13.59 -7.37 -7.80
N PHE A 25 -14.13 -6.20 -7.41
CA PHE A 25 -15.43 -5.73 -7.88
C PHE A 25 -15.45 -5.55 -9.41
N VAL A 26 -14.44 -4.88 -9.97
CA VAL A 26 -14.31 -4.68 -11.42
C VAL A 26 -14.18 -6.02 -12.15
N SER A 27 -13.39 -6.95 -11.63
CA SER A 27 -13.23 -8.27 -12.24
C SER A 27 -14.51 -9.09 -12.21
N MET A 28 -15.31 -8.98 -11.15
CA MET A 28 -16.62 -9.61 -11.04
C MET A 28 -17.61 -9.02 -12.06
N MET A 29 -17.60 -7.69 -12.26
CA MET A 29 -18.45 -7.04 -13.28
C MET A 29 -18.02 -7.37 -14.71
N THR A 30 -16.71 -7.50 -14.96
CA THR A 30 -16.17 -7.74 -16.31
C THR A 30 -16.16 -9.23 -16.67
N GLY A 31 -16.41 -10.13 -15.71
CA GLY A 31 -16.29 -11.58 -15.87
C GLY A 31 -14.87 -12.08 -16.16
N ASN A 32 -13.89 -11.18 -16.20
CA ASN A 32 -12.52 -11.45 -16.60
C ASN A 32 -11.57 -11.38 -15.38
N TRP A 33 -11.27 -12.55 -14.84
CA TRP A 33 -10.32 -12.77 -13.74
C TRP A 33 -8.86 -12.44 -14.11
N LYS A 34 -8.59 -12.32 -15.41
CA LYS A 34 -7.29 -11.86 -15.94
C LYS A 34 -6.94 -10.44 -15.52
N TYR A 35 -7.93 -9.55 -15.35
CA TYR A 35 -7.69 -8.19 -14.86
C TYR A 35 -7.19 -8.20 -13.41
N LEU A 36 -7.77 -9.05 -12.55
CA LEU A 36 -7.22 -9.30 -11.21
C LEU A 36 -5.79 -9.82 -11.33
N LEU A 37 -5.54 -10.90 -12.07
CA LEU A 37 -4.24 -11.55 -12.11
C LEU A 37 -3.10 -10.66 -12.65
N TYR A 38 -3.37 -9.80 -13.63
CA TYR A 38 -2.34 -8.96 -14.26
C TYR A 38 -2.11 -7.65 -13.50
N SER A 39 -3.12 -7.13 -12.81
CA SER A 39 -3.02 -5.86 -12.07
C SER A 39 -2.73 -6.03 -10.58
N LEU A 40 -2.96 -7.22 -10.01
CA LEU A 40 -2.56 -7.57 -8.65
C LEU A 40 -1.06 -7.35 -8.41
N PRO A 41 -0.14 -7.86 -9.25
CA PRO A 41 1.30 -7.70 -9.02
C PRO A 41 1.69 -6.23 -8.94
N GLY A 42 1.14 -5.38 -9.83
CA GLY A 42 1.40 -3.93 -9.84
C GLY A 42 0.87 -3.22 -8.59
N CYS A 43 -0.35 -3.54 -8.16
CA CYS A 43 -0.93 -2.96 -6.94
C CYS A 43 -0.20 -3.41 -5.67
N PHE A 44 0.13 -4.70 -5.60
CA PHE A 44 0.88 -5.25 -4.47
C PHE A 44 2.28 -4.66 -4.40
N THR A 45 3.00 -4.55 -5.52
CA THR A 45 4.32 -3.93 -5.55
C THR A 45 4.26 -2.45 -5.17
N ALA A 46 3.29 -1.68 -5.66
CA ALA A 46 3.11 -0.29 -5.27
C ALA A 46 2.77 -0.14 -3.76
N GLY A 47 1.82 -0.94 -3.26
CA GLY A 47 1.42 -0.94 -1.85
C GLY A 47 2.55 -1.36 -0.91
N PHE A 48 3.26 -2.45 -1.23
CA PHE A 48 4.42 -2.90 -0.46
C PHE A 48 5.57 -1.91 -0.51
N THR A 49 5.85 -1.29 -1.66
CA THR A 49 6.89 -0.27 -1.77
C THR A 49 6.57 0.93 -0.89
N GLY A 50 5.33 1.44 -0.92
CA GLY A 50 4.90 2.52 -0.04
C GLY A 50 4.99 2.17 1.44
N LEU A 51 4.63 0.93 1.80
CA LEU A 51 4.73 0.41 3.17
C LEU A 51 6.20 0.32 3.62
N ILE A 52 7.09 -0.25 2.80
CA ILE A 52 8.53 -0.39 3.11
C ILE A 52 9.18 0.99 3.27
N VAL A 53 8.90 1.94 2.37
CA VAL A 53 9.42 3.30 2.44
C VAL A 53 8.95 3.99 3.72
N THR A 54 7.67 3.85 4.06
CA THR A 54 7.12 4.44 5.30
C THR A 54 7.74 3.79 6.54
N LEU A 55 7.93 2.47 6.55
CA LEU A 55 8.60 1.75 7.64
C LEU A 55 10.07 2.16 7.78
N LYS A 56 10.79 2.36 6.68
CA LYS A 56 12.15 2.92 6.68
C LYS A 56 12.16 4.32 7.27
N HIS A 57 11.24 5.18 6.85
CA HIS A 57 11.13 6.54 7.35
C HIS A 57 10.86 6.57 8.86
N ILE A 58 9.95 5.71 9.36
CA ILE A 58 9.69 5.56 10.80
C ILE A 58 10.94 5.13 11.55
N ARG A 59 11.68 4.15 11.02
CA ARG A 59 12.90 3.63 11.63
C ARG A 59 14.00 4.69 11.70
N ASP A 60 14.19 5.45 10.62
CA ASP A 60 15.16 6.54 10.57
C ASP A 60 14.76 7.68 11.53
N GLU A 61 13.47 8.06 11.59
CA GLU A 61 12.99 9.05 12.56
C GLU A 61 13.26 8.62 14.01
N ARG A 62 13.13 7.32 14.35
CA ARG A 62 13.47 6.83 15.69
C ARG A 62 14.97 6.90 15.97
N LYS A 63 15.81 6.50 15.01
CA LYS A 63 17.27 6.54 15.13
C LYS A 63 17.82 7.97 15.30
N THR A 64 17.21 8.95 14.64
CA THR A 64 17.57 10.37 14.78
C THR A 64 17.09 10.96 16.10
N ALA A 65 15.98 10.47 16.67
CA ALA A 65 15.48 10.94 17.97
C ALA A 65 16.27 10.37 19.18
N GLU A 66 17.03 9.29 18.99
CA GLU A 66 17.91 8.69 20.00
C GLU A 66 19.36 9.21 19.97
N ARG A 67 19.70 10.10 19.03
CA ARG A 67 20.99 10.81 18.94
C ARG A 67 20.85 12.24 19.44
#